data_AF-A0A2C5W6B8-F1
#
_entry.id   AF-A0A2C5W6B8-F1
#
_cell.length_a   1.000
_cell.length_b   1.000
_cell.length_c   1.000
_cell.angle_alpha   90.00
_cell.angle_beta   90.00
_cell.angle_gamma   90.00
#
_symmetry.space_group_name_H-M   'P 1'
#
loop_
_entity.id
_entity.type
_entity.pdbx_description
1 polymer ?
#
loop_
_entity_poly.entity_id
_entity_poly.type
_entity_poly.pdbx_seq_one_letter_code
_entity_poly.pdbx_strand_id
1 'polypeptide(L)'
;MSFIPSCDNRHDAISSLAEIYAVSTDEIERVLLAPAVLEIAQVYSEIKRPEFHGVVWHLLKAYPRDDITHAYYYHSTSYTGCDSWFAEGLLGSSQGVGRFLDKIMEWVPPEKRPTAKQRAESIVKLRSEYEGSTAEGTGPYAWNTFTAASTGESGIRYRVPEAIQDLWSSSFCGSGGFVDLRGVIEERLKPVVVKFKGKTTDIEDYCASLWAYLLSDDGECHLTHTFKGTGQTIPREDIAGIIDV
;
A
#
# COMPACT_ATOMS: atom_id res chain seq x y z
N MET A 1 -17.11 16.19 9.92
CA MET A 1 -16.16 15.52 9.01
C MET A 1 -16.76 14.17 8.68
N SER A 2 -16.80 13.77 7.41
CA SER A 2 -17.21 12.42 7.04
C SER A 2 -16.18 11.42 7.55
N PHE A 3 -16.64 10.30 8.11
CA PHE A 3 -15.80 9.17 8.48
C PHE A 3 -15.00 8.66 7.28
N ILE A 4 -13.75 8.23 7.50
CA ILE A 4 -12.89 7.59 6.48
C ILE A 4 -12.35 6.30 7.11
N PRO A 5 -12.72 5.11 6.60
CA PRO A 5 -12.26 3.86 7.17
C PRO A 5 -10.74 3.68 7.06
N SER A 6 -10.17 2.96 8.02
CA SER A 6 -8.75 2.62 8.11
C SER A 6 -8.54 1.22 8.71
N CYS A 7 -7.27 0.79 8.75
CA CYS A 7 -6.85 -0.43 9.41
C CYS A 7 -5.46 -0.25 10.03
N ASP A 8 -5.37 0.67 11.00
CA ASP A 8 -4.17 0.94 11.79
C ASP A 8 -3.86 -0.24 12.73
N ASN A 9 -4.91 -0.87 13.26
CA ASN A 9 -4.86 -2.03 14.16
C ASN A 9 -6.23 -2.74 14.20
N ARG A 10 -6.34 -3.81 15.00
CA ARG A 10 -7.57 -4.59 15.17
C ARG A 10 -8.79 -3.73 15.55
N HIS A 11 -8.64 -2.82 16.51
CA HIS A 11 -9.75 -1.98 16.97
C HIS A 11 -10.21 -0.99 15.88
N ASP A 12 -9.26 -0.41 15.16
CA ASP A 12 -9.55 0.48 14.03
C ASP A 12 -10.24 -0.24 12.87
N ALA A 13 -9.82 -1.47 12.56
CA ALA A 13 -10.48 -2.30 11.55
C ALA A 13 -11.92 -2.69 11.95
N ILE A 14 -12.15 -3.07 13.21
CA ILE A 14 -13.50 -3.35 13.74
C ILE A 14 -14.38 -2.11 13.65
N SER A 15 -13.86 -0.96 14.10
CA SER A 15 -14.59 0.33 14.05
C SER A 15 -14.90 0.73 12.61
N SER A 16 -13.96 0.50 11.68
CA SER A 16 -14.15 0.79 10.27
C SER A 16 -15.21 -0.09 9.62
N LEU A 17 -15.22 -1.39 9.89
CA LEU A 17 -16.29 -2.27 9.41
C LEU A 17 -17.65 -1.88 10.03
N ALA A 18 -17.69 -1.55 11.32
CA ALA A 18 -18.90 -1.12 12.00
C ALA A 18 -19.52 0.11 11.32
N GLU A 19 -18.71 1.13 11.03
CA GLU A 19 -19.14 2.34 10.32
C GLU A 19 -19.52 2.06 8.86
N ILE A 20 -18.79 1.19 8.15
CA ILE A 20 -19.11 0.82 6.77
C ILE A 20 -20.46 0.13 6.67
N TYR A 21 -20.75 -0.81 7.57
CA TYR A 21 -22.02 -1.55 7.59
C TYR A 21 -23.14 -0.83 8.37
N ALA A 22 -22.86 0.32 9.01
CA ALA A 22 -23.78 1.02 9.91
C ALA A 22 -24.32 0.13 11.05
N VAL A 23 -23.44 -0.66 11.66
CA VAL A 23 -23.72 -1.56 12.78
C VAL A 23 -22.82 -1.22 13.97
N SER A 24 -23.07 -1.82 15.13
CA SER A 24 -22.19 -1.68 16.30
C SER A 24 -20.90 -2.49 16.16
N THR A 25 -19.85 -2.08 16.89
CA THR A 25 -18.61 -2.86 17.00
C THR A 25 -18.87 -4.25 17.61
N ASP A 26 -19.81 -4.35 18.54
CA ASP A 26 -20.22 -5.62 19.16
C ASP A 26 -20.82 -6.60 18.14
N GLU A 27 -21.53 -6.09 17.12
CA GLU A 27 -22.05 -6.91 16.03
C GLU A 27 -20.93 -7.42 15.13
N ILE A 28 -19.92 -6.59 14.83
CA ILE A 28 -18.73 -7.03 14.10
C ILE A 28 -18.01 -8.14 14.89
N GLU A 29 -17.76 -7.93 16.18
CA GLU A 29 -17.10 -8.92 17.04
C GLU A 29 -17.89 -10.24 17.13
N ARG A 30 -19.22 -10.17 17.23
CA ARG A 30 -20.08 -11.36 17.18
C ARG A 30 -19.93 -12.11 15.87
N VAL A 31 -19.85 -11.41 14.73
CA VAL A 31 -19.70 -12.02 13.41
C VAL A 31 -18.32 -12.64 13.21
N LEU A 32 -17.26 -12.05 13.76
CA LEU A 32 -15.91 -12.64 13.75
C LEU A 32 -15.87 -14.02 14.43
N LEU A 33 -16.75 -14.27 15.39
CA LEU A 33 -16.85 -15.54 16.12
C LEU A 33 -17.87 -16.51 15.52
N ALA A 34 -18.55 -16.14 14.43
CA ALA A 34 -19.57 -16.98 13.83
C ALA A 34 -18.94 -18.20 13.14
N PRO A 35 -19.43 -19.44 13.39
CA PRO A 35 -18.85 -20.65 12.80
C PRO A 35 -18.73 -20.61 11.27
N ALA A 36 -19.74 -20.07 10.58
CA ALA A 36 -19.71 -19.95 9.12
C ALA A 36 -18.59 -19.02 8.61
N VAL A 37 -18.31 -17.93 9.34
CA VAL A 37 -17.23 -16.99 8.99
C VAL A 37 -15.87 -17.64 9.25
N LEU A 38 -15.72 -18.28 10.40
CA LEU A 38 -14.49 -19.00 10.76
C LEU A 38 -14.20 -20.16 9.81
N GLU A 39 -15.21 -20.89 9.36
CA GLU A 39 -15.08 -21.98 8.39
C GLU A 39 -14.59 -21.47 7.03
N ILE A 40 -15.20 -20.40 6.50
CA ILE A 40 -14.75 -19.78 5.25
C ILE A 40 -13.32 -19.24 5.38
N ALA A 41 -12.99 -18.65 6.53
CA ALA A 41 -11.68 -18.09 6.80
C ALA A 41 -10.55 -19.13 6.84
N GLN A 42 -10.86 -20.44 6.98
CA GLN A 42 -9.84 -21.50 6.88
C GLN A 42 -9.16 -21.54 5.52
N VAL A 43 -9.86 -21.09 4.47
CA VAL A 43 -9.30 -21.00 3.12
C VAL A 43 -9.32 -19.54 2.70
N TYR A 44 -8.17 -18.88 2.83
CA TYR A 44 -8.03 -17.43 2.63
C TYR A 44 -8.60 -16.91 1.30
N SER A 45 -8.45 -17.64 0.21
CA SER A 45 -8.98 -17.24 -1.11
C SER A 45 -10.50 -17.11 -1.13
N GLU A 46 -11.20 -17.79 -0.22
CA GLU A 46 -12.67 -17.75 -0.13
C GLU A 46 -13.17 -16.42 0.44
N ILE A 47 -12.37 -15.71 1.25
CA ILE A 47 -12.74 -14.39 1.79
C ILE A 47 -12.90 -13.35 0.67
N LYS A 48 -12.16 -13.51 -0.43
CA LYS A 48 -12.24 -12.62 -1.61
C LYS A 48 -13.40 -12.96 -2.54
N ARG A 49 -14.17 -14.01 -2.25
CA ARG A 49 -15.26 -14.42 -3.12
C ARG A 49 -16.57 -13.71 -2.75
N PRO A 50 -17.45 -13.42 -3.73
CA PRO A 50 -18.75 -12.80 -3.48
C PRO A 50 -19.61 -13.51 -2.42
N GLU A 51 -19.48 -14.83 -2.30
CA GLU A 51 -20.21 -15.64 -1.33
C GLU A 51 -19.88 -15.26 0.12
N PHE A 52 -18.63 -14.88 0.42
CA PHE A 52 -18.24 -14.43 1.76
C PHE A 52 -18.97 -13.15 2.14
N HIS A 53 -19.08 -12.19 1.22
CA HIS A 53 -19.85 -10.96 1.43
C HIS A 53 -21.31 -11.27 1.75
N GLY A 54 -21.92 -12.19 1.02
CA GLY A 54 -23.29 -12.65 1.28
C GLY A 54 -23.51 -13.21 2.69
N VAL A 55 -22.54 -14.00 3.20
CA VAL A 55 -22.58 -14.52 4.57
C VAL A 55 -22.48 -13.40 5.61
N VAL A 56 -21.52 -12.48 5.43
CA VAL A 56 -21.35 -11.34 6.34
C VAL A 56 -22.61 -10.48 6.37
N TRP A 57 -23.18 -10.13 5.21
CA TRP A 57 -24.38 -9.31 5.12
C TRP A 57 -25.58 -9.97 5.79
N HIS A 58 -25.74 -11.28 5.59
CA HIS A 58 -26.80 -12.04 6.25
C HIS A 58 -26.67 -12.01 7.78
N LEU A 59 -25.45 -12.19 8.29
CA LEU A 59 -25.18 -12.23 9.72
C LEU A 59 -25.32 -10.85 10.39
N LEU A 60 -24.90 -9.78 9.70
CA LEU A 60 -25.03 -8.40 10.17
C LEU A 60 -26.43 -7.81 9.92
N LYS A 61 -27.20 -8.40 9.00
CA LYS A 61 -28.45 -7.82 8.47
C LYS A 61 -28.24 -6.41 7.89
N ALA A 62 -27.08 -6.18 7.28
CA ALA A 62 -26.65 -4.90 6.77
C ALA A 62 -25.76 -5.05 5.54
N TYR A 63 -25.69 -3.98 4.73
CA TYR A 63 -24.86 -3.88 3.53
C TYR A 63 -23.84 -2.74 3.71
N PRO A 64 -22.70 -2.77 2.99
CA PRO A 64 -21.77 -1.65 2.98
C PRO A 64 -22.49 -0.40 2.49
N ARG A 65 -22.25 0.72 3.15
CA ARG A 65 -22.74 2.03 2.72
C ARG A 65 -22.07 2.45 1.42
N ASP A 66 -22.87 2.95 0.49
CA ASP A 66 -22.44 3.42 -0.84
C ASP A 66 -21.84 4.83 -0.83
N ASP A 67 -22.11 5.62 0.22
CA ASP A 67 -21.57 6.98 0.37
C ASP A 67 -20.08 7.01 0.78
N ILE A 68 -19.52 5.87 1.18
CA ILE A 68 -18.10 5.72 1.51
C ILE A 68 -17.30 5.50 0.23
N THR A 69 -16.72 6.59 -0.27
CA THR A 69 -15.97 6.62 -1.53
C THR A 69 -14.45 6.70 -1.34
N HIS A 70 -14.00 6.83 -0.10
CA HIS A 70 -12.60 6.98 0.25
C HIS A 70 -12.26 6.13 1.47
N ALA A 71 -11.01 5.71 1.54
CA ALA A 71 -10.45 4.99 2.67
C ALA A 71 -8.99 5.44 2.89
N TYR A 72 -8.45 5.10 4.05
CA TYR A 72 -7.02 5.20 4.28
C TYR A 72 -6.29 3.99 3.73
N TYR A 73 -5.15 4.28 3.10
CA TYR A 73 -4.19 3.32 2.57
C TYR A 73 -2.80 3.63 3.11
N TYR A 74 -1.93 2.64 3.04
CA TYR A 74 -0.61 2.67 3.66
C TYR A 74 0.45 2.40 2.60
N HIS A 75 1.37 3.33 2.39
CA HIS A 75 2.50 3.16 1.46
C HIS A 75 3.80 3.04 2.24
N SER A 76 4.51 1.94 2.07
CA SER A 76 5.85 1.74 2.64
C SER A 76 6.88 2.47 1.79
N THR A 77 7.77 3.23 2.43
CA THR A 77 8.85 3.97 1.78
C THR A 77 9.97 4.29 2.78
N SER A 78 10.98 5.04 2.34
CA SER A 78 12.05 5.55 3.20
C SER A 78 12.29 7.02 2.92
N TYR A 79 12.65 7.77 3.97
CA TYR A 79 12.84 9.21 3.90
C TYR A 79 13.99 9.69 4.80
N THR A 80 14.35 10.96 4.72
CA THR A 80 15.47 11.54 5.51
C THR A 80 15.13 11.88 6.96
N GLY A 81 13.88 11.70 7.40
CA GLY A 81 13.40 12.24 8.67
C GLY A 81 12.83 13.67 8.57
N CYS A 82 12.85 14.27 7.38
CA CYS A 82 12.34 15.63 7.16
C CYS A 82 10.97 15.60 6.48
N ASP A 83 9.99 16.31 7.03
CA ASP A 83 8.63 16.41 6.47
C ASP A 83 8.59 16.96 5.03
N SER A 84 9.57 17.79 4.67
CA SER A 84 9.72 18.31 3.30
C SER A 84 9.98 17.21 2.26
N TRP A 85 10.34 15.99 2.70
CA TRP A 85 10.49 14.83 1.82
C TRP A 85 9.21 14.52 1.04
N PHE A 86 8.04 14.77 1.64
CA PHE A 86 6.74 14.52 1.04
C PHE A 86 6.03 15.80 0.57
N ALA A 87 6.76 16.90 0.38
CA ALA A 87 6.17 18.18 -0.04
C ALA A 87 5.39 18.07 -1.37
N GLU A 88 5.83 17.19 -2.27
CA GLU A 88 5.18 16.91 -3.55
C GLU A 88 4.07 15.84 -3.47
N GLY A 89 3.77 15.32 -2.28
CA GLY A 89 2.84 14.21 -2.08
C GLY A 89 3.45 12.83 -2.35
N LEU A 90 2.60 11.81 -2.53
CA LEU A 90 3.02 10.50 -3.02
C LEU A 90 2.78 10.42 -4.53
N LEU A 91 3.87 10.31 -5.27
CA LEU A 91 3.85 10.36 -6.74
C LEU A 91 3.64 8.98 -7.34
N GLY A 92 3.04 8.93 -8.54
CA GLY A 92 3.02 7.73 -9.37
C GLY A 92 4.44 7.29 -9.77
N SER A 93 4.61 6.04 -10.20
CA SER A 93 5.92 5.38 -10.36
C SER A 93 6.89 6.17 -11.26
N SER A 94 6.42 6.67 -12.41
CA SER A 94 7.24 7.45 -13.36
C SER A 94 7.78 8.75 -12.75
N GLN A 95 6.94 9.53 -12.06
CA GLN A 95 7.37 10.78 -11.43
C GLN A 95 8.13 10.52 -10.12
N GLY A 96 7.69 9.51 -9.36
CA GLY A 96 8.22 9.14 -8.05
C GLY A 96 9.67 8.67 -8.13
N VAL A 97 10.02 7.82 -9.11
CA VAL A 97 11.41 7.36 -9.26
C VAL A 97 12.36 8.52 -9.56
N GLY A 98 11.93 9.44 -10.44
CA GLY A 98 12.73 10.61 -10.81
C GLY A 98 12.94 11.54 -9.62
N ARG A 99 11.89 11.82 -8.85
CA ARG A 99 11.98 12.66 -7.65
C ARG A 99 12.77 12.02 -6.52
N PHE A 100 12.61 10.72 -6.30
CA PHE A 100 13.42 9.99 -5.33
C PHE A 100 14.90 10.11 -5.69
N LEU A 101 15.25 9.85 -6.96
CA LEU A 101 16.63 9.95 -7.43
C LEU A 101 17.17 11.38 -7.34
N ASP A 102 16.38 12.41 -7.67
CA ASP A 102 16.78 13.81 -7.52
C ASP A 102 17.16 14.13 -6.05
N LYS A 103 16.40 13.61 -5.07
CA LYS A 103 16.66 13.80 -3.63
C LYS A 103 17.92 13.08 -3.13
N ILE A 104 18.36 12.02 -3.81
CA ILE A 104 19.54 11.22 -3.42
C ILE A 104 20.71 11.35 -4.41
N MET A 105 20.62 12.24 -5.40
CA MET A 105 21.56 12.30 -6.53
C MET A 105 23.01 12.52 -6.09
N GLU A 106 23.23 13.21 -4.98
CA GLU A 106 24.55 13.45 -4.41
C GLU A 106 25.26 12.16 -3.99
N TRP A 107 24.51 11.09 -3.70
CA TRP A 107 25.05 9.79 -3.30
C TRP A 107 25.42 8.92 -4.49
N VAL A 108 24.95 9.27 -5.70
CA VAL A 108 25.34 8.61 -6.94
C VAL A 108 26.74 9.11 -7.35
N PRO A 109 27.66 8.22 -7.76
CA PRO A 109 28.97 8.61 -8.26
C PRO A 109 28.88 9.63 -9.41
N PRO A 110 29.68 10.72 -9.41
CA PRO A 110 29.56 11.82 -10.36
C PRO A 110 29.51 11.39 -11.84
N GLU A 111 30.29 10.38 -12.21
CA GLU A 111 30.37 9.82 -13.56
C GLU A 111 29.10 9.07 -13.99
N LYS A 112 28.26 8.63 -13.04
CA LYS A 112 27.00 7.92 -13.27
C LYS A 112 25.78 8.83 -13.23
N ARG A 113 25.87 9.98 -12.56
CA ARG A 113 24.76 10.95 -12.41
C ARG A 113 24.07 11.31 -13.75
N PRO A 114 24.79 11.56 -14.86
CA PRO A 114 24.14 11.97 -16.12
C PRO A 114 23.19 10.92 -16.71
N THR A 115 23.37 9.63 -16.37
CA THR A 115 22.59 8.53 -16.94
C THR A 115 21.71 7.81 -15.93
N ALA A 116 21.88 8.07 -14.63
CA ALA A 116 21.14 7.39 -13.56
C ALA A 116 19.62 7.55 -13.68
N LYS A 117 19.15 8.77 -13.99
CA LYS A 117 17.72 9.06 -14.13
C LYS A 117 17.10 8.33 -15.30
N GLN A 118 17.74 8.42 -16.47
CA GLN A 118 17.31 7.72 -17.68
C GLN A 118 17.24 6.19 -17.46
N ARG A 119 18.21 5.62 -16.73
CA ARG A 119 18.22 4.19 -16.41
C ARG A 119 17.05 3.81 -15.51
N ALA A 120 16.82 4.57 -14.43
CA ALA A 120 15.71 4.32 -13.51
C ALA A 120 14.34 4.44 -14.21
N GLU A 121 14.16 5.47 -15.03
CA GLU A 121 12.95 5.66 -15.85
C GLU A 121 12.73 4.51 -16.84
N SER A 122 13.80 4.01 -17.48
CA SER A 122 13.71 2.86 -18.38
C SER A 122 13.27 1.58 -17.66
N ILE A 123 13.71 1.39 -16.41
CA ILE A 123 13.30 0.25 -15.57
C ILE A 123 11.82 0.37 -15.19
N VAL A 124 11.35 1.56 -14.79
CA VAL A 124 9.92 1.78 -14.48
C VAL A 124 9.06 1.49 -15.71
N LYS A 125 9.50 1.94 -16.89
CA LYS A 125 8.81 1.65 -18.14
C LYS A 125 8.67 0.15 -18.40
N LEU A 126 9.79 -0.60 -18.31
CA LEU A 126 9.79 -2.04 -18.53
C LEU A 126 8.91 -2.79 -17.51
N ARG A 127 8.98 -2.41 -16.22
CA ARG A 127 8.11 -2.96 -15.17
C ARG A 127 6.63 -2.75 -15.48
N SER A 128 6.29 -1.52 -15.86
CA SER A 128 4.91 -1.17 -16.18
C SER A 128 4.37 -1.95 -17.38
N GLU A 129 5.21 -2.16 -18.41
CA GLU A 129 4.85 -2.98 -19.59
C GLU A 129 4.57 -4.44 -19.19
N TYR A 130 5.36 -5.03 -18.29
CA TYR A 130 5.10 -6.39 -17.78
C TYR A 130 3.84 -6.48 -16.91
N GLU A 131 3.47 -5.39 -16.26
CA GLU A 131 2.21 -5.27 -15.52
C GLU A 131 1.00 -4.95 -16.43
N GLY A 132 1.22 -4.86 -17.76
CA GLY A 132 0.17 -4.56 -18.73
C GLY A 132 -0.29 -3.09 -18.72
N SER A 133 0.57 -2.17 -18.27
CA SER A 133 0.29 -0.74 -18.14
C SER A 133 1.40 0.13 -18.75
N THR A 134 1.25 1.46 -18.65
CA THR A 134 2.29 2.43 -18.99
C THR A 134 2.97 2.97 -17.74
N ALA A 135 4.16 3.55 -17.87
CA ALA A 135 4.89 4.16 -16.75
C ALA A 135 4.09 5.27 -16.05
N GLU A 136 3.30 6.01 -16.83
CA GLU A 136 2.43 7.09 -16.36
C GLU A 136 1.15 6.58 -15.71
N GLY A 137 0.80 5.30 -15.90
CA GLY A 137 -0.42 4.67 -15.39
C GLY A 137 -0.21 3.80 -14.15
N THR A 138 0.99 3.82 -13.55
CA THR A 138 1.35 2.95 -12.42
C THR A 138 1.67 3.74 -11.15
N GLY A 139 1.31 3.14 -10.01
CA GLY A 139 1.59 3.67 -8.67
C GLY A 139 0.81 4.94 -8.29
N PRO A 140 1.02 5.45 -7.06
CA PRO A 140 1.74 4.75 -5.99
C PRO A 140 0.99 3.48 -5.57
N TYR A 141 1.75 2.44 -5.23
CA TYR A 141 1.20 1.18 -4.72
C TYR A 141 1.04 1.24 -3.21
N ALA A 142 -0.09 0.80 -2.67
CA ALA A 142 -0.35 0.83 -1.23
C ALA A 142 -1.25 -0.30 -0.75
N TRP A 143 -1.24 -0.52 0.55
CA TRP A 143 -1.99 -1.57 1.25
C TRP A 143 -3.22 -1.00 1.94
N ASN A 144 -4.22 -1.86 2.15
CA ASN A 144 -5.39 -1.54 2.96
C ASN A 144 -5.09 -1.55 4.46
N THR A 145 -3.97 -2.17 4.89
CA THR A 145 -3.64 -2.37 6.31
C THR A 145 -2.24 -1.84 6.63
N PHE A 146 -2.10 -1.29 7.83
CA PHE A 146 -0.80 -0.82 8.32
C PHE A 146 0.20 -1.98 8.44
N THR A 147 -0.21 -3.09 9.06
CA THR A 147 0.62 -4.30 9.25
C THR A 147 1.25 -4.80 7.95
N ALA A 148 0.51 -4.76 6.84
CA ALA A 148 1.03 -5.16 5.55
C ALA A 148 2.14 -4.25 5.02
N ALA A 149 1.97 -2.94 5.20
CA ALA A 149 2.96 -1.95 4.78
C ALA A 149 4.18 -1.93 5.71
N SER A 150 4.01 -2.18 7.01
CA SER A 150 5.07 -2.03 8.01
C SER A 150 5.97 -3.25 8.18
N THR A 151 5.37 -4.43 8.35
CA THR A 151 6.06 -5.65 8.81
C THR A 151 6.02 -6.79 7.80
N GLY A 152 5.12 -6.76 6.82
CA GLY A 152 5.09 -7.75 5.76
C GLY A 152 6.35 -7.70 4.90
N GLU A 153 6.84 -8.86 4.44
CA GLU A 153 7.97 -8.93 3.50
C GLU A 153 7.69 -8.07 2.24
N SER A 154 6.44 -8.09 1.77
CA SER A 154 5.94 -7.21 0.72
C SER A 154 6.15 -5.73 1.06
N GLY A 155 5.71 -5.26 2.23
CA GLY A 155 5.90 -3.87 2.65
C GLY A 155 7.37 -3.46 2.75
N ILE A 156 8.22 -4.33 3.29
CA ILE A 156 9.66 -4.08 3.42
C ILE A 156 10.32 -3.86 2.05
N ARG A 157 9.90 -4.62 1.02
CA ARG A 157 10.45 -4.50 -0.35
C ARG A 157 10.12 -3.17 -1.03
N TYR A 158 9.10 -2.43 -0.59
CA TYR A 158 8.73 -1.14 -1.17
C TYR A 158 9.34 0.07 -0.46
N ARG A 159 10.13 -0.14 0.61
CA ARG A 159 10.85 0.94 1.33
C ARG A 159 11.75 1.78 0.41
N VAL A 160 12.21 1.18 -0.68
CA VAL A 160 12.94 1.87 -1.74
C VAL A 160 12.25 1.55 -3.06
N PRO A 161 12.07 2.51 -3.98
CA PRO A 161 11.46 2.21 -5.28
C PRO A 161 12.20 1.07 -5.99
N GLU A 162 11.48 0.09 -6.55
CA GLU A 162 12.12 -1.10 -7.11
C GLU A 162 13.06 -0.76 -8.26
N ALA A 163 12.74 0.28 -9.04
CA ALA A 163 13.61 0.77 -10.11
C ALA A 163 14.96 1.31 -9.61
N ILE A 164 15.03 1.77 -8.35
CA ILE A 164 16.27 2.17 -7.70
C ILE A 164 17.04 0.94 -7.24
N GLN A 165 16.36 -0.05 -6.65
CA GLN A 165 16.96 -1.33 -6.26
C GLN A 165 17.59 -2.08 -7.45
N ASP A 166 16.91 -2.03 -8.59
CA ASP A 166 17.33 -2.62 -9.86
C ASP A 166 18.58 -1.98 -10.47
N LEU A 167 18.99 -0.80 -9.98
CA LEU A 167 20.26 -0.19 -10.39
C LEU A 167 21.46 -0.94 -9.79
N TRP A 168 21.34 -1.56 -8.62
CA TRP A 168 22.43 -2.31 -8.00
C TRP A 168 22.25 -3.82 -8.06
N SER A 169 21.04 -4.30 -7.82
CA SER A 169 20.71 -5.71 -7.83
C SER A 169 20.14 -6.12 -9.18
N SER A 170 20.53 -7.28 -9.69
CA SER A 170 19.85 -7.88 -10.83
C SER A 170 18.43 -8.26 -10.45
N SER A 171 17.49 -8.03 -11.35
CA SER A 171 16.10 -8.47 -11.25
C SER A 171 15.56 -8.82 -12.63
N PHE A 172 14.26 -9.09 -12.71
CA PHE A 172 13.60 -9.33 -14.00
C PHE A 172 13.64 -8.10 -14.91
N CYS A 173 13.74 -6.89 -14.35
CA CYS A 173 13.69 -5.63 -15.09
C CYS A 173 15.00 -4.83 -15.05
N GLY A 174 15.86 -5.13 -14.07
CA GLY A 174 17.16 -4.50 -13.89
C GLY A 174 18.31 -5.46 -14.16
N SER A 175 19.34 -5.01 -14.88
CA SER A 175 20.59 -5.78 -15.02
C SER A 175 21.45 -5.76 -13.75
N GLY A 176 21.14 -4.87 -12.79
CA GLY A 176 22.01 -4.57 -11.65
C GLY A 176 23.35 -3.97 -12.07
N GLY A 177 24.25 -3.82 -11.09
CA GLY A 177 25.65 -3.43 -11.29
C GLY A 177 25.91 -2.02 -11.81
N PHE A 178 24.87 -1.19 -11.99
CA PHE A 178 25.03 0.20 -12.42
C PHE A 178 25.53 1.07 -11.27
N VAL A 179 24.85 1.14 -10.13
CA VAL A 179 25.31 1.87 -8.94
C VAL A 179 24.79 1.19 -7.68
N ASP A 180 25.69 0.83 -6.76
CA ASP A 180 25.32 0.30 -5.45
C ASP A 180 24.99 1.44 -4.48
N LEU A 181 23.71 1.62 -4.19
CA LEU A 181 23.21 2.61 -3.23
C LEU A 181 22.69 1.98 -1.94
N ARG A 182 22.79 0.66 -1.79
CA ARG A 182 22.17 -0.06 -0.68
C ARG A 182 22.67 0.45 0.67
N GLY A 183 23.99 0.45 0.87
CA GLY A 183 24.60 0.85 2.14
C GLY A 183 24.32 2.30 2.51
N VAL A 184 24.42 3.23 1.55
CA VAL A 184 24.16 4.65 1.82
C VAL A 184 22.67 4.95 2.07
N ILE A 185 21.77 4.24 1.42
CA ILE A 185 20.32 4.35 1.69
C ILE A 185 19.99 3.79 3.07
N GLU A 186 20.52 2.61 3.43
CA GLU A 186 20.33 2.00 4.76
C GLU A 186 20.90 2.88 5.89
N GLU A 187 21.98 3.62 5.64
CA GLU A 187 22.58 4.55 6.60
C GLU A 187 21.79 5.87 6.74
N ARG A 188 21.30 6.43 5.63
CA ARG A 188 20.80 7.82 5.59
C ARG A 188 19.29 7.96 5.54
N LEU A 189 18.57 6.93 5.11
CA LEU A 189 17.12 6.94 5.03
C LEU A 189 16.52 6.04 6.11
N LYS A 190 15.46 6.54 6.74
CA LYS A 190 14.66 5.81 7.72
C LYS A 190 13.43 5.22 7.05
N PRO A 191 13.10 3.95 7.30
CA PRO A 191 11.88 3.36 6.79
C PRO A 191 10.66 3.96 7.50
N VAL A 192 9.60 4.20 6.74
CA VAL A 192 8.34 4.74 7.22
C VAL A 192 7.17 4.16 6.45
N VAL A 193 5.99 4.23 7.05
CA VAL A 193 4.71 4.00 6.37
C VAL A 193 3.95 5.32 6.31
N VAL A 194 3.58 5.72 5.10
CA VAL A 194 2.76 6.91 4.85
C VAL A 194 1.29 6.49 4.80
N LYS A 195 0.49 6.97 5.76
CA LYS A 195 -0.97 6.84 5.79
C LYS A 195 -1.59 7.97 5.00
N PHE A 196 -2.41 7.66 4.00
CA PHE A 196 -3.03 8.67 3.14
C PHE A 196 -4.46 8.31 2.73
N LYS A 197 -5.27 9.34 2.47
CA LYS A 197 -6.63 9.19 1.96
C LYS A 197 -6.57 8.90 0.47
N GLY A 198 -7.19 7.80 0.05
CA GLY A 198 -7.33 7.42 -1.37
C GLY A 198 -8.78 7.17 -1.72
N LYS A 199 -9.11 7.27 -3.01
CA LYS A 199 -10.43 6.88 -3.53
C LYS A 199 -10.53 5.36 -3.56
N THR A 200 -11.62 4.83 -3.01
CA THR A 200 -11.93 3.41 -3.04
C THR A 200 -12.57 3.06 -4.38
N THR A 201 -12.00 2.08 -5.08
CA THR A 201 -12.55 1.58 -6.36
C THR A 201 -13.71 0.63 -6.14
N ASP A 202 -13.61 -0.19 -5.09
CA ASP A 202 -14.61 -1.17 -4.69
C ASP A 202 -14.60 -1.28 -3.16
N ILE A 203 -15.73 -0.97 -2.54
CA ILE A 203 -15.88 -1.00 -1.08
C ILE A 203 -15.98 -2.44 -0.56
N GLU A 204 -16.48 -3.38 -1.36
CA GLU A 204 -16.56 -4.79 -1.00
C GLU A 204 -15.16 -5.39 -0.90
N ASP A 205 -14.30 -5.13 -1.88
CA ASP A 205 -12.88 -5.53 -1.85
C ASP A 205 -12.13 -4.94 -0.64
N TYR A 206 -12.43 -3.67 -0.31
CA TYR A 206 -11.87 -3.05 0.88
C TYR A 206 -12.35 -3.75 2.16
N CYS A 207 -13.65 -4.03 2.28
CA CYS A 207 -14.22 -4.79 3.39
C CYS A 207 -13.61 -6.19 3.50
N ALA A 208 -13.48 -6.94 2.39
CA ALA A 208 -12.85 -8.26 2.37
C ALA A 208 -11.42 -8.20 2.95
N SER A 209 -10.67 -7.13 2.66
CA SER A 209 -9.32 -6.96 3.19
C SER A 209 -9.32 -6.73 4.70
N LEU A 210 -10.27 -5.95 5.23
CA LEU A 210 -10.43 -5.72 6.67
C LEU A 210 -10.89 -6.99 7.39
N TRP A 211 -11.84 -7.73 6.82
CA TRP A 211 -12.23 -9.05 7.35
C TRP A 211 -11.08 -10.03 7.35
N ALA A 212 -10.31 -10.12 6.25
CA ALA A 212 -9.13 -10.97 6.16
C ALA A 212 -8.06 -10.58 7.20
N TYR A 213 -7.91 -9.29 7.50
CA TYR A 213 -7.02 -8.83 8.56
C TYR A 213 -7.49 -9.27 9.96
N LEU A 214 -8.79 -9.23 10.23
CA LEU A 214 -9.34 -9.60 11.53
C LEU A 214 -9.43 -11.11 11.78
N LEU A 215 -9.50 -11.89 10.71
CA LEU A 215 -9.71 -13.35 10.73
C LEU A 215 -8.43 -14.17 10.50
N SER A 216 -7.30 -13.52 10.22
CA SER A 216 -6.03 -14.21 9.96
C SER A 216 -5.03 -13.95 11.08
N ASP A 217 -4.41 -15.02 11.59
CA ASP A 217 -3.35 -14.94 12.59
C ASP A 217 -1.96 -14.68 11.95
N ASP A 218 -1.79 -14.98 10.64
CA ASP A 218 -0.50 -15.11 9.95
C ASP A 218 -0.43 -14.42 8.56
N GLY A 219 -1.57 -14.02 7.99
CA GLY A 219 -1.73 -12.99 6.96
C GLY A 219 -1.02 -13.13 5.61
N GLU A 220 -1.64 -13.72 4.59
CA GLU A 220 -1.16 -13.56 3.19
C GLU A 220 -2.06 -12.64 2.34
N CYS A 221 -3.38 -12.59 2.58
CA CYS A 221 -4.32 -11.85 1.72
C CYS A 221 -4.38 -10.34 1.97
N HIS A 222 -4.14 -9.88 3.21
CA HIS A 222 -4.06 -8.44 3.52
C HIS A 222 -2.68 -7.83 3.21
N LEU A 223 -1.70 -8.67 2.87
CA LEU A 223 -0.33 -8.29 2.52
C LEU A 223 -0.13 -7.94 1.04
N THR A 224 -1.14 -8.12 0.20
CA THR A 224 -1.10 -7.68 -1.20
C THR A 224 -1.47 -6.21 -1.28
N HIS A 225 -0.68 -5.40 -2.01
CA HIS A 225 -1.07 -4.04 -2.30
C HIS A 225 -2.30 -4.06 -3.22
N THR A 226 -3.37 -3.40 -2.78
CA THR A 226 -4.68 -3.37 -3.44
C THR A 226 -4.92 -2.01 -4.07
N PHE A 227 -4.27 -0.96 -3.55
CA PHE A 227 -4.31 0.37 -4.13
C PHE A 227 -3.22 0.50 -5.20
N LYS A 228 -3.61 0.85 -6.43
CA LYS A 228 -2.69 0.98 -7.57
C LYS A 228 -2.36 2.41 -7.96
N GLY A 229 -3.08 3.41 -7.44
CA GLY A 229 -2.89 4.85 -7.73
C GLY A 229 -3.10 5.28 -9.19
N THR A 230 -2.97 4.39 -10.16
CA THR A 230 -3.15 4.61 -11.60
C THR A 230 -2.32 5.78 -12.15
N GLY A 231 -1.15 6.02 -11.55
CA GLY A 231 -0.26 7.13 -11.86
C GLY A 231 -0.66 8.48 -11.24
N GLN A 232 -1.79 8.54 -10.54
CA GLN A 232 -2.25 9.76 -9.91
C GLN A 232 -1.43 10.07 -8.66
N THR A 233 -1.07 11.34 -8.51
CA THR A 233 -0.41 11.82 -7.31
C THR A 233 -1.41 11.92 -6.17
N ILE A 234 -1.04 11.37 -5.00
CA ILE A 234 -1.73 11.64 -3.75
C ILE A 234 -1.17 12.95 -3.21
N PRO A 235 -1.97 14.01 -3.11
CA PRO A 235 -1.46 15.32 -2.74
C PRO A 235 -1.11 15.36 -1.24
N ARG A 236 -0.27 16.32 -0.84
CA ARG A 236 0.27 16.39 0.53
C ARG A 236 -0.84 16.53 1.59
N GLU A 237 -1.93 17.21 1.26
CA GLU A 237 -3.10 17.39 2.11
C GLU A 237 -3.87 16.09 2.39
N ASP A 238 -3.74 15.08 1.54
CA ASP A 238 -4.34 13.77 1.73
C ASP A 238 -3.44 12.81 2.51
N ILE A 239 -2.18 13.19 2.79
CA ILE A 239 -1.29 12.47 3.71
C ILE A 239 -1.71 12.80 5.14
N ALA A 240 -2.29 11.81 5.82
CA ALA A 240 -2.76 11.92 7.19
C ALA A 240 -1.68 11.62 8.24
N GLY A 241 -0.65 10.85 7.89
CA GLY A 241 0.43 10.54 8.82
C GLY A 241 1.65 9.91 8.17
N ILE A 242 2.80 10.10 8.82
CA ILE A 242 4.06 9.40 8.54
C ILE A 242 4.39 8.63 9.81
N ILE A 243 4.49 7.32 9.71
CA ILE A 243 4.61 6.41 10.85
C ILE A 243 5.97 5.70 10.75
N ASP A 244 6.80 5.84 11.79
CA ASP A 244 8.09 5.14 11.87
C ASP A 244 7.90 3.63 12.07
N VAL A 245 8.75 2.80 11.45
CA VAL A 245 8.68 1.32 11.46
C VAL A 245 10.01 0.60 11.67
#